data_AF-A0A6N2KS65-F1
#
_entry.id   AF-A0A6N2KS65-F1
#
_cell.length_a   1.000
_cell.length_b   1.000
_cell.length_c   1.000
_cell.angle_alpha   90.00
_cell.angle_beta   90.00
_cell.angle_gamma   90.00
#
_symmetry.space_group_name_H-M   'P 1'
#
loop_
_entity.id
_entity.type
_entity.pdbx_description
1 polymer ?
#
loop_
_entity_poly.entity_id
_entity_poly.type
_entity_poly.pdbx_seq_one_letter_code
_entity_poly.pdbx_strand_id
1 'polypeptide(L)'
;MNVSLAMKKDPETDKAFGWVLEMYGYAVSSALHGVDNILYKDFMIQPPWDTEIGKKFIIHYTYGCDYDMKGKLTYGKIGEWRFDKRSYDTVTLVKMVNEATANIPNWGS
;
A
#
# COMPACT_ATOMS: atom_id res chain seq x y z
N MET A 1 -16.30 5.20 19.74
CA MET A 1 -16.13 4.27 18.60
C MET A 1 -17.26 4.50 17.59
N ASN A 2 -17.22 5.58 16.80
CA ASN A 2 -18.17 5.87 15.69
C ASN A 2 -17.69 7.05 14.80
N VAL A 3 -16.45 7.50 14.99
CA VAL A 3 -15.97 8.76 14.41
C VAL A 3 -15.91 8.67 12.89
N SER A 4 -15.39 7.58 12.34
CA SER A 4 -15.32 7.37 10.88
C SER A 4 -16.71 7.35 10.24
N LEU A 5 -17.70 6.77 10.91
CA LEU A 5 -19.09 6.75 10.44
C LEU A 5 -19.73 8.13 10.52
N ALA A 6 -19.43 8.90 11.56
CA ALA A 6 -19.91 10.28 11.69
C ALA A 6 -19.32 11.17 10.58
N MET A 7 -18.01 11.06 10.33
CA MET A 7 -17.33 11.77 9.23
C MET A 7 -17.89 11.34 7.87
N LYS A 8 -18.14 10.04 7.65
CA LYS A 8 -18.71 9.58 6.38
C LYS A 8 -20.11 10.14 6.10
N LYS A 9 -20.89 10.44 7.15
CA LYS A 9 -22.22 11.02 7.03
C LYS A 9 -22.21 12.54 6.92
N ASP A 10 -21.11 13.19 7.26
CA ASP A 10 -20.96 14.62 7.18
C ASP A 10 -20.51 15.02 5.76
N PRO A 11 -21.26 15.89 5.05
CA PRO A 11 -20.99 16.19 3.64
C PRO A 11 -19.63 16.86 3.39
N GLU A 12 -19.15 17.69 4.32
CA GLU A 12 -17.87 18.39 4.15
C GLU A 12 -16.70 17.42 4.28
N THR A 13 -16.72 16.57 5.31
CA THR A 13 -15.68 15.57 5.53
C THR A 13 -15.74 14.44 4.51
N ASP A 14 -16.91 13.98 4.06
CA ASP A 14 -16.99 13.00 2.97
C ASP A 14 -16.47 13.58 1.64
N LYS A 15 -16.75 14.84 1.35
CA LYS A 15 -16.19 15.50 0.16
C LYS A 15 -14.66 15.66 0.25
N ALA A 16 -14.14 15.98 1.43
CA ALA A 16 -12.72 16.21 1.64
C ALA A 16 -11.89 14.92 1.62
N PHE A 17 -12.38 13.86 2.26
CA PHE A 17 -11.62 12.63 2.47
C PHE A 17 -12.13 11.45 1.63
N GLY A 18 -13.43 11.38 1.32
CA GLY A 18 -14.01 10.34 0.49
C GLY A 18 -13.69 8.92 0.96
N TRP A 19 -13.23 8.07 0.04
CA TRP A 19 -12.87 6.68 0.34
C TRP A 19 -11.72 6.54 1.35
N VAL A 20 -10.91 7.59 1.54
CA VAL A 20 -9.84 7.62 2.53
C VAL A 20 -10.39 7.40 3.95
N LEU A 21 -11.62 7.84 4.26
CA LEU A 21 -12.24 7.62 5.57
C LEU A 21 -12.37 6.13 5.94
N GLU A 22 -12.47 5.25 4.94
CA GLU A 22 -12.57 3.81 5.15
C GLU A 22 -11.24 3.21 5.63
N MET A 23 -10.11 3.82 5.28
CA MET A 23 -8.77 3.34 5.64
C MET A 23 -8.20 4.00 6.90
N TYR A 24 -8.62 5.23 7.20
CA TYR A 24 -8.00 6.05 8.26
C TYR A 24 -8.79 6.07 9.57
N GLY A 25 -9.83 5.24 9.70
CA GLY A 25 -10.62 5.17 10.93
C GLY A 25 -9.80 4.88 12.19
N TYR A 26 -8.79 4.01 12.09
CA TYR A 26 -7.84 3.77 13.17
C TYR A 26 -7.07 5.04 13.53
N ALA A 27 -6.42 5.70 12.56
CA ALA A 27 -5.59 6.88 12.80
C ALA A 27 -6.38 8.02 13.44
N VAL A 28 -7.59 8.30 12.94
CA VAL A 28 -8.48 9.33 13.50
C VAL A 28 -8.92 8.97 14.92
N SER A 29 -9.29 7.71 15.17
CA SER A 29 -9.68 7.26 16.51
C SER A 29 -8.51 7.35 17.49
N SER A 30 -7.30 6.93 17.08
CA SER A 30 -6.09 7.02 17.89
C SER A 30 -5.79 8.46 18.28
N ALA A 31 -5.86 9.39 17.34
CA ALA A 31 -5.66 10.81 17.61
C ALA A 31 -6.68 11.37 18.62
N LEU A 32 -7.97 11.04 18.47
CA LEU A 32 -9.01 11.54 19.37
C LEU A 32 -8.95 10.96 20.79
N HIS A 33 -8.35 9.79 20.97
CA HIS A 33 -8.23 9.13 22.28
C HIS A 33 -6.82 9.27 22.88
N GLY A 34 -5.94 10.08 22.27
CA GLY A 34 -4.57 10.29 22.77
C GLY A 34 -3.70 9.03 22.71
N VAL A 35 -3.93 8.16 21.73
CA VAL A 35 -3.08 6.98 21.49
C VAL A 35 -1.90 7.39 20.62
N ASP A 36 -0.72 7.43 21.22
CA ASP A 36 0.52 7.75 20.53
C ASP A 36 1.02 6.59 19.67
N ASN A 37 1.60 6.92 18.52
CA ASN A 37 2.20 5.96 17.59
C ASN A 37 3.68 6.30 17.39
N ILE A 38 4.53 5.27 17.37
CA ILE A 38 5.94 5.43 17.02
C ILE A 38 6.07 5.38 15.49
N LEU A 39 6.46 6.49 14.89
CA LEU A 39 6.75 6.54 13.47
C LEU A 39 8.19 6.06 13.21
N TYR A 40 8.32 4.99 12.45
CA TYR A 40 9.61 4.52 11.96
C TYR A 40 9.79 4.94 10.49
N LYS A 41 10.61 5.97 10.25
CA LYS A 41 10.76 6.64 8.93
C LYS A 41 11.16 5.71 7.78
N ASP A 42 11.81 4.59 8.10
CA ASP A 42 12.34 3.65 7.11
C ASP A 42 11.57 2.33 7.05
N PHE A 43 10.34 2.31 7.57
CA PHE A 43 9.59 1.06 7.73
C PHE A 43 9.09 0.51 6.39
N MET A 44 8.51 1.39 5.55
CA MET A 44 7.94 0.99 4.27
C MET A 44 8.17 2.02 3.17
N ILE A 45 8.10 1.56 1.91
CA ILE A 45 8.01 2.38 0.70
C ILE A 45 6.70 2.11 -0.04
N GLN A 46 6.26 3.11 -0.81
CA GLN A 46 5.04 3.09 -1.62
C GLN A 46 5.31 3.58 -3.05
N PRO A 47 5.77 2.69 -3.94
CA PRO A 47 5.80 2.98 -5.37
C PRO A 47 4.37 3.30 -5.91
N PRO A 48 4.25 4.18 -6.92
CA PRO A 48 5.34 4.85 -7.65
C PRO A 48 5.85 6.15 -7.01
N TRP A 49 5.30 6.57 -5.87
CA TRP A 49 5.67 7.85 -5.25
C TRP A 49 7.07 7.84 -4.64
N ASP A 50 7.47 6.71 -4.04
CA ASP A 50 8.84 6.50 -3.63
C ASP A 50 9.67 5.95 -4.80
N THR A 51 10.66 6.73 -5.25
CA THR A 51 11.50 6.41 -6.42
C THR A 51 12.77 5.64 -6.07
N GLU A 52 13.05 5.45 -4.78
CA GLU A 52 14.27 4.80 -4.29
C GLU A 52 13.92 3.77 -3.20
N ILE A 53 14.57 2.60 -3.24
CA ILE A 53 14.32 1.52 -2.27
C ILE A 53 14.98 1.81 -0.92
N GLY A 54 16.18 2.39 -0.90
CA GLY A 54 16.91 2.70 0.35
C GLY A 54 17.09 1.50 1.29
N LYS A 55 17.16 1.77 2.61
CA LYS A 55 17.23 0.75 3.69
C LYS A 55 15.85 0.51 4.31
N LYS A 56 14.90 0.05 3.49
CA LYS A 56 13.49 -0.05 3.87
C LYS A 56 13.08 -1.51 4.05
N PHE A 57 12.18 -1.79 4.98
CA PHE A 57 11.83 -3.16 5.36
C PHE A 57 10.66 -3.75 4.57
N ILE A 58 9.70 -2.91 4.16
CA ILE A 58 8.45 -3.35 3.51
C ILE A 58 8.22 -2.56 2.22
N ILE A 59 7.74 -3.26 1.17
CA ILE A 59 7.22 -2.62 -0.04
C ILE A 59 5.69 -2.74 -0.01
N HIS A 60 5.00 -1.62 0.13
CA HIS A 60 3.53 -1.58 0.19
C HIS A 60 2.93 -1.21 -1.17
N TYR A 61 2.35 -2.19 -1.84
CA TYR A 61 1.65 -2.01 -3.12
C TYR A 61 0.19 -1.64 -2.89
N THR A 62 -0.12 -0.34 -2.98
CA THR A 62 -1.52 0.14 -2.89
C THR A 62 -2.23 0.07 -4.24
N TYR A 63 -1.51 0.38 -5.33
CA TYR A 63 -2.06 0.43 -6.68
C TYR A 63 -1.26 -0.44 -7.64
N GLY A 64 -1.93 -0.91 -8.69
CA GLY A 64 -1.25 -1.50 -9.84
C GLY A 64 -0.32 -0.47 -10.47
N CYS A 65 0.95 -0.84 -10.63
CA CYS A 65 1.93 -0.05 -11.35
C CYS A 65 2.16 -0.69 -12.71
N ASP A 66 1.67 -0.05 -13.75
CA ASP A 66 1.76 -0.51 -15.14
C ASP A 66 2.74 0.37 -15.90
N TYR A 67 3.66 -0.21 -16.67
CA TYR A 67 4.68 0.52 -17.42
C TYR A 67 4.69 0.11 -18.89
N ASP A 68 5.01 1.07 -19.77
CA ASP A 68 5.25 0.80 -21.18
C ASP A 68 6.62 0.11 -21.40
N MET A 69 6.88 -0.32 -22.65
CA MET A 69 8.17 -0.92 -23.02
C MET A 69 9.39 0.00 -22.83
N LYS A 70 9.17 1.29 -22.61
CA LYS A 70 10.22 2.28 -22.32
C LYS A 70 10.37 2.56 -20.82
N GLY A 71 9.64 1.83 -19.97
CA GLY A 71 9.65 1.99 -18.51
C GLY A 71 8.87 3.20 -18.03
N LYS A 72 7.99 3.81 -18.84
CA LYS A 72 7.16 4.93 -18.43
C LYS A 72 5.88 4.42 -17.78
N LEU A 73 5.55 4.94 -16.61
CA LEU A 73 4.34 4.60 -15.87
C LEU A 73 3.06 5.02 -16.64
N THR A 74 2.06 4.15 -16.65
CA THR A 74 0.80 4.26 -17.40
C THR A 74 -0.41 4.21 -16.46
N TYR A 75 -0.73 5.35 -15.82
CA TYR A 75 -1.85 5.42 -14.89
C TYR A 75 -3.20 5.05 -15.54
N GLY A 76 -3.92 4.12 -14.92
CA GLY A 76 -5.26 3.71 -15.35
C GLY A 76 -5.30 2.90 -16.65
N LYS A 77 -4.16 2.47 -17.18
CA LYS A 77 -4.06 1.61 -18.36
C LYS A 77 -3.16 0.43 -18.06
N ILE A 78 -3.50 -0.73 -18.63
CA ILE A 78 -2.62 -1.90 -18.55
C ILE A 78 -1.45 -1.67 -19.50
N GLY A 79 -0.25 -1.69 -18.95
CA GLY A 79 1.00 -1.58 -19.68
C GLY A 79 1.58 -2.95 -20.00
N GLU A 80 2.64 -2.96 -20.80
CA GLU A 80 3.38 -4.16 -21.16
C GLU A 80 4.08 -4.80 -19.95
N TRP A 81 4.50 -3.99 -18.97
CA TRP A 81 5.00 -4.47 -17.68
C TRP A 81 4.00 -4.13 -16.58
N ARG A 82 3.43 -5.16 -15.96
CA ARG A 82 2.35 -5.01 -15.00
C ARG A 82 2.74 -5.49 -13.60
N PHE A 83 2.65 -4.58 -12.63
CA PHE A 83 2.86 -4.86 -11.21
C PHE A 83 1.57 -4.56 -10.45
N ASP A 84 0.60 -5.45 -10.56
CA ASP A 84 -0.67 -5.36 -9.84
C ASP A 84 -0.98 -6.67 -9.14
N LYS A 85 -1.01 -6.66 -7.79
CA LYS A 85 -1.31 -7.86 -7.02
C LYS A 85 -2.66 -8.48 -7.38
N ARG A 86 -3.63 -7.68 -7.85
CA ARG A 86 -4.97 -8.18 -8.26
C ARG A 86 -4.90 -9.07 -9.51
N SER A 87 -3.83 -8.96 -10.29
CA SER A 87 -3.58 -9.84 -11.43
C SER A 87 -2.98 -11.18 -11.04
N TYR A 88 -2.52 -11.31 -9.80
CA TYR A 88 -2.04 -12.56 -9.23
C TYR A 88 -3.02 -12.96 -8.12
N ASP A 89 -4.04 -13.72 -8.49
CA ASP A 89 -4.95 -14.31 -7.50
C ASP A 89 -4.13 -15.01 -6.40
N THR A 90 -4.64 -14.93 -5.18
CA THR A 90 -3.98 -15.18 -3.89
C THR A 90 -3.10 -16.43 -3.83
N VAL A 91 -3.42 -17.48 -4.58
CA VAL A 91 -2.64 -18.73 -4.63
C VAL A 91 -1.33 -18.57 -5.42
N THR A 92 -1.36 -17.84 -6.54
CA THR A 92 -0.20 -17.70 -7.44
C THR A 92 0.86 -16.77 -6.84
N LEU A 93 0.44 -15.64 -6.25
CA LEU A 93 1.39 -14.69 -5.66
C LEU A 93 2.15 -15.28 -4.47
N VAL A 94 1.43 -15.94 -3.55
CA VAL A 94 2.06 -16.57 -2.36
C VAL A 94 3.04 -17.66 -2.79
N LYS A 95 2.67 -18.46 -3.80
CA LYS A 95 3.56 -19.49 -4.36
C LYS A 95 4.82 -18.86 -4.97
N MET A 96 4.68 -17.83 -5.79
CA MET A 96 5.82 -17.14 -6.42
C MET A 96 6.73 -16.46 -5.39
N VAL A 97 6.16 -15.83 -4.36
CA VAL A 97 6.93 -15.23 -3.26
C VAL A 97 7.68 -16.31 -2.48
N ASN A 98 7.04 -17.44 -2.17
CA ASN A 98 7.69 -18.55 -1.47
C ASN A 98 8.83 -19.17 -2.30
N GLU A 99 8.61 -19.35 -3.61
CA GLU A 99 9.64 -19.84 -4.54
C GLU A 99 10.82 -18.87 -4.65
N ALA A 100 10.57 -17.56 -4.77
CA ALA A 100 11.62 -16.55 -4.80
C ALA A 100 12.39 -16.49 -3.47
N THR A 101 11.67 -16.58 -2.34
CA THR A 101 12.24 -16.52 -0.99
C THR A 101 13.11 -17.74 -0.67
N ALA A 102 12.73 -18.93 -1.13
CA ALA A 102 13.53 -20.15 -1.00
C ALA A 102 14.90 -20.07 -1.70
N ASN A 103 15.03 -19.18 -2.68
CA ASN A 103 16.28 -18.99 -3.43
C ASN A 103 17.19 -17.90 -2.83
N ILE A 104 16.77 -17.23 -1.75
CA ILE A 104 17.60 -16.23 -1.07
C ILE A 104 18.60 -16.95 -0.16
N PRO A 105 19.92 -16.80 -0.38
CA PRO A 105 20.93 -17.44 0.46
C PRO A 105 20.76 -17.02 1.92
N ASN A 106 20.80 -18.00 2.83
CA ASN A 106 20.69 -17.79 4.28
C ASN A 106 19.33 -17.24 4.76
N TRP A 107 18.24 -17.42 4.01
CA TRP A 107 16.93 -16.92 4.44
C TRP A 107 16.39 -17.57 5.73
N GLY A 108 16.75 -18.83 5.98
CA GLY A 108 16.27 -19.61 7.14
C GLY A 108 17.30 -19.84 8.24
N SER A 109 18.46 -19.17 8.19
CA SER A 109 19.55 -19.31 9.16
C SER A 109 19.54 -18.25 10.26
#